data_AF-A0A8H4PLQ2-F1
#
_entry.id   AF-A0A8H4PLQ2-F1
#
_cell.length_a   1.000
_cell.length_b   1.000
_cell.length_c   1.000
_cell.angle_alpha   90.00
_cell.angle_beta   90.00
_cell.angle_gamma   90.00
#
_symmetry.space_group_name_H-M   'P 1'
#
loop_
_entity.id
_entity.type
_entity.pdbx_description
1 polymer ?
#
loop_
_entity_poly.entity_id
_entity_poly.type
_entity_poly.pdbx_seq_one_letter_code
_entity_poly.pdbx_strand_id
1 'polypeptide(L)'
;MDIPWTEDPRRLARRFRDFEGYFFGNRNLWVSKEGSIRSFLSLEPSPLSWRCDLYLHIGGNRSILLPCHYYCLGHHIPVAAHVDRSRIISLRENKMVTPTEPLHDPYLVALLIALGQLQWRALGRQRTQQAAGVTPKLLFSSEDGDHIYIYSANISSSLINMFDYPAMKPSAPDPLAVQIASVPYKPIETLRGRLLALLLSATSPEDVDKSEKLIVYT
;
A
#
# COMPACT_ATOMS: atom_id res chain seq x y z
N MET A 1 -28.53 -14.08 19.03
CA MET A 1 -27.59 -14.32 20.14
C MET A 1 -26.20 -14.08 19.57
N ASP A 2 -25.71 -12.85 19.66
CA ASP A 2 -24.40 -12.48 19.14
C ASP A 2 -23.39 -12.56 20.27
N ILE A 3 -22.42 -13.46 20.13
CA ILE A 3 -21.27 -13.54 21.01
C ILE A 3 -20.29 -12.48 20.50
N PRO A 4 -19.90 -11.47 21.29
CA PRO A 4 -18.87 -10.54 20.88
C PRO A 4 -17.54 -11.30 20.85
N TRP A 5 -16.93 -11.41 19.67
CA TRP A 5 -15.61 -12.00 19.47
C TRP A 5 -14.54 -11.10 20.10
N THR A 6 -14.34 -11.21 21.40
CA THR A 6 -13.15 -10.66 22.08
C THR A 6 -11.98 -11.60 21.82
N GLU A 7 -11.04 -11.14 20.99
CA GLU A 7 -9.78 -11.83 20.74
C GLU A 7 -9.05 -12.15 22.07
N ASP A 8 -8.64 -13.41 22.27
CA ASP A 8 -7.97 -13.85 23.50
C ASP A 8 -6.73 -12.97 23.81
N PRO A 9 -6.70 -12.24 24.96
CA PRO A 9 -5.60 -11.35 25.31
C PRO A 9 -4.23 -12.03 25.29
N ARG A 10 -4.16 -13.33 25.60
CA ARG A 10 -2.90 -14.09 25.57
C ARG A 10 -2.40 -14.32 24.15
N ARG A 11 -3.32 -14.56 23.21
CA ARG A 11 -3.00 -14.66 21.78
C ARG A 11 -2.55 -13.31 21.24
N LEU A 12 -3.25 -12.23 21.60
CA LEU A 12 -2.91 -10.87 21.19
C LEU A 12 -1.52 -10.45 21.70
N ALA A 13 -1.22 -10.66 22.98
CA ALA A 13 0.10 -10.35 23.55
C ALA A 13 1.22 -11.18 22.92
N ARG A 14 0.95 -12.44 22.54
CA ARG A 14 1.90 -13.26 21.78
C ARG A 14 2.17 -12.67 20.39
N ARG A 15 1.12 -12.25 19.67
CA ARG A 15 1.24 -11.60 18.35
C ARG A 15 2.10 -10.34 18.41
N PHE A 16 1.95 -9.52 19.45
CA PHE A 16 2.78 -8.32 19.62
C PHE A 16 4.25 -8.65 19.86
N ARG A 17 4.55 -9.65 20.71
CA ARG A 17 5.92 -10.12 20.91
C ARG A 17 6.52 -10.72 19.64
N ASP A 18 5.75 -11.51 18.91
CA ASP A 18 6.20 -12.11 17.66
C ASP A 18 6.49 -11.01 16.62
N PHE A 19 5.59 -10.03 16.46
CA PHE A 19 5.82 -8.87 15.60
C PHE A 19 7.11 -8.13 16.00
N GLU A 20 7.27 -7.81 17.29
CA GLU A 20 8.44 -7.10 17.77
C GLU A 20 9.74 -7.89 17.52
N GLY A 21 9.74 -9.18 17.84
CA GLY A 21 10.89 -10.07 17.66
C GLY A 21 11.28 -10.26 16.19
N TYR A 22 10.32 -10.51 15.30
CA TYR A 22 10.60 -10.74 13.88
C TYR A 22 10.92 -9.45 13.13
N PHE A 23 10.20 -8.37 13.42
CA PHE A 23 10.33 -7.11 12.70
C PHE A 23 11.59 -6.33 13.13
N PHE A 24 11.86 -6.22 14.44
CA PHE A 24 13.02 -5.47 14.94
C PHE A 24 14.26 -6.34 15.18
N GLY A 25 14.10 -7.65 15.37
CA GLY A 25 15.23 -8.56 15.65
C GLY A 25 16.03 -8.97 14.42
N ASN A 26 15.45 -8.92 13.21
CA ASN A 26 16.11 -9.33 11.96
C ASN A 26 16.35 -8.14 11.04
N ARG A 27 17.47 -7.42 11.27
CA ARG A 27 17.78 -6.17 10.55
C ARG A 27 17.83 -6.38 9.03
N ASN A 28 18.51 -7.41 8.51
CA ASN A 28 18.76 -7.51 7.06
C ASN A 28 17.83 -8.45 6.27
N LEU A 29 16.75 -8.96 6.85
CA LEU A 29 15.85 -9.89 6.17
C LEU A 29 14.53 -9.21 5.85
N TRP A 30 14.46 -8.54 4.69
CA TRP A 30 13.21 -7.95 4.20
C TRP A 30 12.05 -8.96 4.21
N VAL A 31 12.35 -10.24 3.97
CA VAL A 31 11.39 -11.35 4.02
C VAL A 31 10.72 -11.43 5.40
N SER A 32 11.49 -11.30 6.48
CA SER A 32 10.98 -11.32 7.85
C SER A 32 10.14 -10.09 8.17
N LYS A 33 10.57 -8.90 7.74
CA LYS A 33 9.85 -7.65 7.99
C LYS A 33 8.54 -7.56 7.20
N GLU A 34 8.59 -7.84 5.91
CA GLU A 34 7.41 -7.92 5.06
C GLU A 34 6.47 -9.03 5.52
N GLY A 35 7.01 -10.19 5.91
CA GLY A 35 6.24 -11.27 6.52
C GLY A 35 5.54 -10.86 7.82
N SER A 36 6.20 -10.04 8.64
CA SER A 36 5.66 -9.53 9.91
C SER A 36 4.53 -8.54 9.67
N ILE A 37 4.72 -7.53 8.81
CA ILE A 37 3.66 -6.56 8.47
C ILE A 37 2.48 -7.27 7.78
N ARG A 38 2.76 -8.21 6.88
CA ARG A 38 1.73 -9.01 6.19
C ARG A 38 0.87 -9.80 7.17
N SER A 39 1.51 -10.52 8.10
CA SER A 39 0.80 -11.24 9.16
C SER A 39 0.03 -10.27 10.06
N PHE A 40 0.65 -9.15 10.44
CA PHE A 40 0.07 -8.16 11.32
C PHE A 40 -1.19 -7.50 10.73
N LEU A 41 -1.21 -7.26 9.42
CA LEU A 41 -2.33 -6.65 8.72
C LEU A 41 -3.38 -7.67 8.25
N SER A 42 -3.01 -8.91 7.94
CA SER A 42 -3.93 -9.88 7.28
C SER A 42 -4.39 -11.05 8.15
N LEU A 43 -3.87 -11.20 9.37
CA LEU A 43 -4.22 -12.31 10.25
C LEU A 43 -5.61 -12.11 10.88
N GLU A 44 -6.42 -13.16 10.91
CA GLU A 44 -7.78 -13.09 11.42
C GLU A 44 -7.86 -12.66 12.90
N PRO A 45 -8.87 -11.84 13.26
CA PRO A 45 -9.83 -11.21 12.36
C PRO A 45 -9.17 -10.04 11.59
N SER A 46 -9.24 -10.03 10.26
CA SER A 46 -8.76 -8.92 9.42
C SER A 46 -9.71 -8.68 8.25
N PRO A 47 -10.00 -7.42 7.91
CA PRO A 47 -10.71 -7.10 6.67
C PRO A 47 -9.79 -7.20 5.43
N LEU A 48 -8.47 -7.32 5.62
CA LEU A 48 -7.48 -7.35 4.56
C LEU A 48 -7.04 -8.77 4.23
N SER A 49 -7.11 -9.10 2.95
CA SER A 49 -6.34 -10.18 2.35
C SER A 49 -5.08 -9.60 1.69
N TRP A 50 -4.10 -10.44 1.38
CA TRP A 50 -2.88 -10.01 0.69
C TRP A 50 -2.63 -10.78 -0.60
N ARG A 51 -1.83 -10.18 -1.48
CA ARG A 51 -1.42 -10.69 -2.79
C ARG A 51 0.05 -10.31 -3.04
N CYS A 52 0.65 -11.00 -4.01
CA CYS A 52 1.97 -10.69 -4.55
C CYS A 52 1.84 -10.09 -5.95
N ASP A 53 2.98 -9.60 -6.45
CA ASP A 53 3.22 -9.31 -7.86
C ASP A 53 2.37 -8.14 -8.37
N LEU A 54 2.83 -6.94 -8.03
CA LEU A 54 2.29 -5.71 -8.56
C LEU A 54 2.97 -5.40 -9.90
N TYR A 55 2.19 -5.01 -10.91
CA TYR A 55 2.70 -4.74 -12.25
C TYR A 55 2.45 -3.29 -12.64
N LEU A 56 3.51 -2.62 -13.08
CA LEU A 56 3.41 -1.35 -13.77
C LEU A 56 3.20 -1.61 -15.27
N HIS A 57 2.10 -1.15 -15.82
CA HIS A 57 1.78 -1.31 -17.23
C HIS A 57 2.15 -0.05 -18.00
N ILE A 58 2.80 -0.22 -19.15
CA ILE A 58 3.26 0.86 -20.02
C ILE A 58 2.92 0.50 -21.47
N GLY A 59 1.89 1.12 -22.02
CA GLY A 59 1.26 0.69 -23.26
C GLY A 59 0.58 -0.67 -23.09
N GLY A 60 -0.29 -1.02 -24.03
CA GLY A 60 -1.12 -2.23 -23.94
C GLY A 60 -0.37 -3.57 -23.81
N ASN A 61 0.95 -3.62 -24.04
CA ASN A 61 1.72 -4.87 -24.12
C ASN A 61 2.91 -4.97 -23.15
N ARG A 62 3.37 -3.89 -22.51
CA ARG A 62 4.55 -3.95 -21.63
C ARG A 62 4.12 -3.87 -20.17
N SER A 63 4.53 -4.87 -19.40
CA SER A 63 4.33 -4.90 -17.95
C SER A 63 5.66 -5.09 -17.26
N ILE A 64 5.92 -4.31 -16.21
CA ILE A 64 7.11 -4.41 -15.38
C ILE A 64 6.67 -4.91 -14.01
N LEU A 65 7.18 -6.07 -13.61
CA LEU A 65 6.98 -6.58 -12.26
C LEU A 65 7.70 -5.66 -11.27
N LEU A 66 6.96 -5.15 -10.28
CA LEU A 66 7.46 -4.42 -9.13
C LEU A 66 7.34 -5.33 -7.92
N PRO A 67 8.43 -5.97 -7.47
CA PRO A 67 8.39 -6.88 -6.34
C PRO A 67 7.95 -6.15 -5.06
N CYS A 68 6.70 -6.41 -4.64
CA CYS A 68 6.10 -5.95 -3.39
C CYS A 68 4.91 -6.86 -3.05
N HIS A 69 4.33 -6.65 -1.87
CA HIS A 69 3.03 -7.21 -1.54
C HIS A 69 1.97 -6.10 -1.62
N TYR A 70 0.71 -6.47 -1.85
CA TYR A 70 -0.41 -5.54 -1.74
C TYR A 70 -1.59 -6.19 -1.03
N TYR A 71 -2.41 -5.35 -0.42
CA TYR A 71 -3.54 -5.72 0.40
C TYR A 71 -4.83 -5.38 -0.32
N CYS A 72 -5.81 -6.26 -0.16
CA CYS A 72 -7.13 -6.12 -0.73
C CYS A 72 -8.21 -6.22 0.35
N LEU A 73 -9.22 -5.38 0.25
CA LEU A 73 -10.41 -5.38 1.08
C LEU A 73 -11.53 -6.19 0.41
N GLY A 74 -12.22 -7.04 1.16
CA GLY A 74 -13.40 -7.78 0.70
C GLY A 74 -13.18 -8.55 -0.61
N HIS A 75 -14.01 -8.30 -1.62
CA HIS A 75 -13.99 -8.90 -2.96
C HIS A 75 -12.79 -8.46 -3.83
N HIS A 76 -11.57 -8.46 -3.28
CA HIS A 76 -10.31 -8.14 -3.96
C HIS A 76 -10.14 -6.67 -4.37
N ILE A 77 -10.67 -5.73 -3.59
CA ILE A 77 -10.47 -4.29 -3.83
C ILE A 77 -9.06 -3.89 -3.37
N PRO A 78 -8.12 -3.52 -4.25
CA PRO A 78 -6.76 -3.17 -3.87
C PRO A 78 -6.74 -1.84 -3.08
N VAL A 79 -6.21 -1.87 -1.85
CA VAL A 79 -6.22 -0.70 -0.96
C VAL A 79 -4.83 -0.13 -0.71
N ALA A 80 -3.83 -1.00 -0.57
CA ALA A 80 -2.48 -0.57 -0.21
C ALA A 80 -1.41 -1.55 -0.70
N ALA A 81 -0.23 -1.05 -1.02
CA ALA A 81 0.97 -1.85 -1.22
C ALA A 81 1.88 -1.76 0.01
N HIS A 82 2.80 -2.71 0.17
CA HIS A 82 3.87 -2.67 1.16
C HIS A 82 5.20 -3.12 0.56
N VAL A 83 6.24 -2.35 0.85
CA VAL A 83 7.63 -2.69 0.56
C VAL A 83 8.54 -2.28 1.72
N ASP A 84 9.55 -3.09 2.01
CA ASP A 84 10.62 -2.73 2.93
C ASP A 84 11.82 -2.11 2.22
N ARG A 85 12.49 -1.14 2.86
CA ARG A 85 13.71 -0.50 2.36
C ARG A 85 14.79 -1.51 1.99
N SER A 86 15.01 -2.54 2.82
CA SER A 86 16.03 -3.55 2.56
C SER A 86 15.71 -4.40 1.31
N ARG A 87 14.43 -4.55 0.93
CA ARG A 87 14.04 -5.16 -0.35
C ARG A 87 14.46 -4.30 -1.53
N ILE A 88 14.23 -2.98 -1.45
CA ILE A 88 14.63 -2.04 -2.51
C ILE A 88 16.15 -2.02 -2.68
N ILE A 89 16.91 -2.01 -1.58
CA ILE A 89 18.37 -2.09 -1.60
C ILE A 89 18.81 -3.38 -2.30
N SER A 90 18.26 -4.54 -1.91
CA SER A 90 18.59 -5.82 -2.52
C SER A 90 18.29 -5.87 -4.03
N LEU A 91 17.17 -5.28 -4.49
CA LEU A 91 16.86 -5.15 -5.91
C LEU A 91 17.86 -4.30 -6.71
N ARG A 92 18.66 -3.49 -6.01
CA ARG A 92 19.63 -2.54 -6.58
C ARG A 92 21.08 -2.92 -6.34
N GLU A 93 21.38 -3.99 -5.61
CA GLU A 93 22.76 -4.41 -5.36
C GLU A 93 23.59 -4.59 -6.65
N ASN A 94 22.94 -4.80 -7.80
CA ASN A 94 23.56 -4.88 -9.13
C ASN A 94 23.30 -3.67 -10.06
N LYS A 95 22.65 -2.61 -9.57
CA LYS A 95 22.27 -1.41 -10.32
C LYS A 95 22.66 -0.19 -9.48
N MET A 96 23.76 0.49 -9.82
CA MET A 96 24.32 1.65 -9.09
C MET A 96 23.41 2.90 -9.10
N VAL A 97 22.13 2.73 -8.75
CA VAL A 97 21.08 3.75 -8.78
C VAL A 97 20.45 3.74 -7.40
N THR A 98 21.14 4.37 -6.44
CA THR A 98 20.58 4.64 -5.11
C THR A 98 20.24 6.12 -5.05
N PRO A 99 18.97 6.50 -4.83
CA PRO A 99 18.58 7.89 -4.68
C PRO A 99 19.26 8.50 -3.46
N THR A 100 19.65 9.77 -3.57
CA THR A 100 20.31 10.52 -2.49
C THR A 100 19.44 10.63 -1.25
N GLU A 101 18.12 10.69 -1.42
CA GLU A 101 17.15 10.71 -0.32
C GLU A 101 16.24 9.47 -0.39
N PRO A 102 16.32 8.55 0.59
CA PRO A 102 15.56 7.29 0.56
C PRO A 102 14.04 7.46 0.58
N LEU A 103 13.54 8.58 1.11
CA LEU A 103 12.11 8.88 1.13
C LEU A 103 11.59 9.44 -0.21
N HIS A 104 12.48 9.95 -1.07
CA HIS A 104 12.14 10.42 -2.42
C HIS A 104 12.59 9.43 -3.49
N ASP A 105 12.39 8.15 -3.19
CA ASP A 105 12.81 7.08 -4.05
C ASP A 105 11.81 6.89 -5.23
N PRO A 106 12.26 6.99 -6.49
CA PRO A 106 11.38 6.85 -7.65
C PRO A 106 10.72 5.46 -7.76
N TYR A 107 11.28 4.43 -7.11
CA TYR A 107 10.66 3.11 -7.02
C TYR A 107 9.34 3.15 -6.21
N LEU A 108 9.26 3.98 -5.16
CA LEU A 108 8.03 4.15 -4.38
C LEU A 108 6.94 4.81 -5.22
N VAL A 109 7.33 5.76 -6.09
CA VAL A 109 6.41 6.38 -7.05
C VAL A 109 5.92 5.36 -8.08
N ALA A 110 6.79 4.50 -8.61
CA ALA A 110 6.39 3.44 -9.52
C ALA A 110 5.40 2.46 -8.88
N LEU A 111 5.58 2.11 -7.60
CA LEU A 111 4.64 1.29 -6.83
C LEU A 111 3.28 1.97 -6.65
N LEU A 112 3.25 3.26 -6.31
CA LEU A 112 2.02 4.03 -6.22
C LEU A 112 1.26 4.02 -7.55
N ILE A 113 1.96 4.27 -8.67
CA ILE A 113 1.36 4.25 -10.01
C ILE A 113 0.80 2.88 -10.36
N ALA A 114 1.58 1.82 -10.15
CA ALA A 114 1.14 0.46 -10.43
C ALA A 114 -0.10 0.06 -9.59
N LEU A 115 -0.13 0.45 -8.32
CA LEU A 115 -1.29 0.24 -7.46
C LEU A 115 -2.50 1.06 -7.93
N GLY A 116 -2.29 2.31 -8.34
CA GLY A 116 -3.33 3.16 -8.93
C GLY A 116 -3.92 2.56 -10.19
N GLN A 117 -3.10 2.00 -11.09
CA GLN A 117 -3.58 1.29 -12.29
C GLN A 117 -4.41 0.04 -11.92
N LEU A 118 -4.02 -0.67 -10.86
CA LEU A 118 -4.76 -1.83 -10.36
C LEU A 118 -6.10 -1.41 -9.76
N GLN A 119 -6.12 -0.36 -8.94
CA GLN A 119 -7.33 0.27 -8.41
C GLN A 119 -8.26 0.72 -9.53
N TRP A 120 -7.74 1.45 -10.52
CA TRP A 120 -8.50 1.94 -11.65
C TRP A 120 -9.19 0.81 -12.44
N ARG A 121 -8.50 -0.31 -12.65
CA ARG A 121 -9.09 -1.49 -13.29
C ARG A 121 -10.15 -2.17 -12.43
N ALA A 122 -9.93 -2.23 -11.12
CA ALA A 122 -10.89 -2.79 -10.17
C ALA A 122 -12.20 -1.96 -10.08
N LEU A 123 -12.16 -0.67 -10.42
CA LEU A 123 -13.36 0.19 -10.47
C LEU A 123 -14.37 -0.24 -11.53
N GLY A 124 -13.91 -0.86 -12.62
CA GLY A 124 -14.73 -1.23 -13.76
C GLY A 124 -15.18 -0.03 -14.60
N ARG A 125 -15.57 -0.30 -15.86
CA ARG A 125 -15.80 0.72 -16.89
C ARG A 125 -16.81 1.80 -16.53
N GLN A 126 -17.87 1.46 -15.79
CA GLN A 126 -18.92 2.42 -15.45
C GLN A 126 -18.45 3.46 -14.44
N ARG A 127 -17.66 3.05 -13.43
CA ARG A 127 -17.18 3.98 -12.40
C ARG A 127 -15.98 4.80 -12.89
N THR A 128 -15.13 4.23 -13.74
CA THR A 128 -14.01 4.96 -14.35
C THR A 128 -14.45 6.14 -15.22
N GLN A 129 -15.67 6.11 -15.78
CA GLN A 129 -16.21 7.24 -16.54
C GLN A 129 -16.63 8.42 -15.67
N GLN A 130 -16.83 8.19 -14.36
CA GLN A 130 -17.31 9.20 -13.41
C GLN A 130 -16.21 9.64 -12.42
N ALA A 131 -15.09 8.92 -12.37
CA ALA A 131 -13.97 9.18 -11.48
C ALA A 131 -12.95 10.14 -12.12
N ALA A 132 -12.45 11.13 -11.38
CA ALA A 132 -11.32 11.94 -11.86
C ALA A 132 -9.96 11.27 -11.54
N GLY A 133 -9.92 10.31 -10.62
CA GLY A 133 -8.70 9.55 -10.30
C GLY A 133 -8.88 8.47 -9.23
N VAL A 134 -7.75 8.01 -8.69
CA VAL A 134 -7.66 7.09 -7.54
C VAL A 134 -6.58 7.55 -6.58
N THR A 135 -6.67 7.12 -5.32
CA THR A 135 -5.68 7.46 -4.28
C THR A 135 -5.02 6.18 -3.73
N PRO A 136 -3.98 5.65 -4.40
CA PRO A 136 -3.21 4.53 -3.89
C PRO A 136 -2.44 4.91 -2.62
N LYS A 137 -2.30 3.93 -1.71
CA LYS A 137 -1.49 4.05 -0.50
C LYS A 137 -0.36 3.01 -0.52
N LEU A 138 0.83 3.42 -0.11
CA LEU A 138 2.00 2.54 -0.02
C LEU A 138 2.59 2.62 1.38
N LEU A 139 2.59 1.50 2.08
CA LEU A 139 3.36 1.30 3.29
C LEU A 139 4.83 1.12 2.92
N PHE A 140 5.68 1.88 3.60
CA PHE A 140 7.12 1.80 3.46
C PHE A 140 7.74 1.61 4.84
N SER A 141 8.30 0.42 5.08
CA SER A 141 9.07 0.13 6.29
C SER A 141 10.56 0.35 6.06
N SER A 142 11.25 0.84 7.08
CA SER A 142 12.70 1.05 7.08
C SER A 142 13.28 0.65 8.45
N GLU A 143 14.55 0.24 8.45
CA GLU A 143 15.32 -0.12 9.66
C GLU A 143 15.62 1.09 10.53
N ASP A 144 15.75 2.25 9.90
CA ASP A 144 16.34 3.44 10.50
C ASP A 144 15.34 4.27 11.30
N GLY A 145 14.13 3.76 11.57
CA GLY A 145 13.03 4.56 12.07
C GLY A 145 12.21 3.91 13.19
N ASP A 146 11.80 4.74 14.14
CA ASP A 146 10.69 4.46 15.07
C ASP A 146 9.31 4.48 14.37
N HIS A 147 9.30 4.62 13.04
CA HIS A 147 8.11 4.86 12.23
C HIS A 147 8.05 3.96 11.00
N ILE A 148 6.83 3.62 10.60
CA ILE A 148 6.49 3.18 9.26
C ILE A 148 5.86 4.36 8.52
N TYR A 149 6.16 4.50 7.23
CA TYR A 149 5.67 5.61 6.42
C TYR A 149 4.52 5.14 5.52
N ILE A 150 3.53 6.00 5.34
CA ILE A 150 2.45 5.82 4.38
C ILE A 150 2.58 6.90 3.32
N TYR A 151 2.91 6.46 2.11
CA TYR A 151 2.89 7.29 0.93
C TYR A 151 1.49 7.25 0.32
N SER A 152 1.02 8.39 -0.17
CA SER A 152 -0.22 8.48 -0.92
C SER A 152 -0.10 9.54 -1.99
N ALA A 153 -0.82 9.36 -3.09
CA ALA A 153 -0.86 10.34 -4.17
C ALA A 153 -2.22 10.27 -4.85
N ASN A 154 -2.72 11.40 -5.34
CA ASN A 154 -3.87 11.39 -6.25
C ASN A 154 -3.35 11.11 -7.66
N ILE A 155 -3.76 9.98 -8.23
CA ILE A 155 -3.43 9.60 -9.59
C ILE A 155 -4.67 9.84 -10.45
N SER A 156 -4.59 10.90 -11.25
CA SER A 156 -5.66 11.29 -12.16
C SER A 156 -5.89 10.25 -13.26
N SER A 157 -7.12 10.22 -13.77
CA SER A 157 -7.50 9.41 -14.93
C SER A 157 -6.67 9.77 -16.16
N SER A 158 -6.31 11.05 -16.32
CA SER A 158 -5.43 11.51 -17.40
C SER A 158 -4.01 10.94 -17.27
N LEU A 159 -3.44 10.88 -16.07
CA LEU A 159 -2.15 10.26 -15.82
C LEU A 159 -2.20 8.75 -16.07
N ILE A 160 -3.26 8.06 -15.64
CA ILE A 160 -3.45 6.62 -15.90
C ILE A 160 -3.55 6.35 -17.41
N ASN A 161 -4.35 7.14 -18.12
CA ASN A 161 -4.51 7.03 -19.57
C ASN A 161 -3.19 7.28 -20.32
N MET A 162 -2.29 8.11 -19.78
CA MET A 162 -0.96 8.31 -20.35
C MET A 162 -0.13 7.03 -20.34
N PHE A 163 -0.28 6.20 -19.30
CA PHE A 163 0.38 4.89 -19.27
C PHE A 163 -0.24 3.92 -20.27
N ASP A 164 -1.55 3.92 -20.47
CA ASP A 164 -2.21 3.04 -21.46
C ASP A 164 -1.92 3.47 -22.91
N TYR A 165 -1.84 4.78 -23.14
CA TYR A 165 -1.65 5.42 -24.44
C TYR A 165 -0.42 6.35 -24.43
N PRO A 166 0.81 5.81 -24.34
CA PRO A 166 2.03 6.62 -24.16
C PRO A 166 2.36 7.54 -25.34
N ALA A 167 1.75 7.31 -26.50
CA ALA A 167 1.88 8.18 -27.68
C ALA A 167 0.97 9.43 -27.62
N MET A 168 0.01 9.48 -26.69
CA MET A 168 -0.90 10.61 -26.53
C MET A 168 -0.19 11.73 -25.76
N LYS A 169 -0.13 12.92 -26.35
CA LYS A 169 0.46 14.10 -25.70
C LYS A 169 -0.37 14.47 -24.46
N PRO A 170 0.25 14.67 -23.29
CA PRO A 170 -0.46 15.15 -22.11
C PRO A 170 -1.11 16.50 -22.39
N SER A 171 -2.35 16.69 -21.94
CA SER A 171 -3.06 17.98 -22.11
C SER A 171 -2.43 19.10 -21.27
N ALA A 172 -1.74 18.76 -20.17
CA ALA A 172 -0.87 19.62 -19.39
C ALA A 172 0.15 18.76 -18.60
N PRO A 173 1.32 19.30 -18.21
CA PRO A 173 2.16 18.66 -17.20
C PRO A 173 1.43 18.73 -15.86
N ASP A 174 0.98 17.58 -15.36
CA ASP A 174 0.40 17.48 -14.03
C ASP A 174 1.43 16.83 -13.09
N PRO A 175 2.11 17.62 -12.23
CA PRO A 175 3.10 17.07 -11.32
C PRO A 175 2.41 16.16 -10.29
N LEU A 176 2.86 14.91 -10.19
CA LEU A 176 2.36 13.97 -9.21
C LEU A 176 2.83 14.36 -7.80
N ALA A 177 1.94 14.98 -7.01
CA ALA A 177 2.21 15.30 -5.62
C ALA A 177 2.06 14.06 -4.73
N VAL A 178 3.15 13.69 -4.04
CA VAL A 178 3.18 12.56 -3.12
C VAL A 178 3.17 13.07 -1.68
N GLN A 179 2.21 12.59 -0.89
CA GLN A 179 2.07 12.88 0.53
C GLN A 179 2.68 11.74 1.34
N ILE A 180 3.43 12.07 2.39
CA ILE A 180 4.08 11.11 3.27
C ILE A 180 3.59 11.35 4.69
N ALA A 181 2.94 10.35 5.28
CA ALA A 181 2.59 10.34 6.70
C ALA A 181 3.51 9.37 7.45
N SER A 182 3.98 9.76 8.63
CA SER A 182 4.72 8.87 9.52
C SER A 182 3.80 8.29 10.59
N VAL A 183 3.96 7.00 10.88
CA VAL A 183 3.20 6.29 11.92
C VAL A 183 4.19 5.65 12.89
N PRO A 184 4.20 6.06 14.16
CA PRO A 184 5.09 5.45 15.14
C PRO A 184 4.79 3.96 15.31
N TYR A 185 5.80 3.11 15.47
CA TYR A 185 5.58 1.69 15.79
C TYR A 185 5.00 1.51 17.19
N LYS A 186 5.39 2.37 18.14
CA LYS A 186 4.94 2.28 19.54
C LYS A 186 3.74 3.20 19.81
N PRO A 187 2.80 2.82 20.69
CA PRO A 187 2.63 1.48 21.28
C PRO A 187 2.15 0.45 20.25
N ILE A 188 2.76 -0.74 20.24
CA ILE A 188 2.52 -1.83 19.26
C ILE A 188 1.07 -2.29 19.32
N GLU A 189 0.47 -2.24 20.51
CA GLU A 189 -0.90 -2.63 20.81
C GLU A 189 -1.91 -1.90 19.92
N THR A 190 -1.63 -0.63 19.62
CA THR A 190 -2.50 0.22 18.79
C THR A 190 -2.02 0.35 17.36
N LEU A 191 -0.80 -0.11 17.05
CA LEU A 191 -0.20 0.05 15.73
C LEU A 191 -1.09 -0.54 14.63
N ARG A 192 -1.64 -1.74 14.84
CA ARG A 192 -2.52 -2.39 13.86
C ARG A 192 -3.74 -1.52 13.56
N GLY A 193 -4.40 -1.03 14.60
CA GLY A 193 -5.55 -0.15 14.49
C GLY A 193 -5.21 1.15 13.77
N ARG A 194 -4.07 1.78 14.10
CA ARG A 194 -3.60 3.01 13.44
C ARG A 194 -3.29 2.80 11.96
N LEU A 195 -2.63 1.70 11.61
CA LEU A 195 -2.35 1.36 10.22
C LEU A 195 -3.64 1.06 9.46
N LEU A 196 -4.50 0.18 9.97
CA LEU A 196 -5.78 -0.11 9.33
C LEU A 196 -6.62 1.15 9.19
N ALA A 197 -6.69 2.00 10.21
CA ALA A 197 -7.36 3.28 10.13
C ALA A 197 -6.78 4.11 9.00
N LEU A 198 -5.48 4.30 8.87
CA LEU A 198 -4.91 5.12 7.80
C LEU A 198 -5.01 4.51 6.40
N LEU A 199 -4.90 3.18 6.28
CA LEU A 199 -5.02 2.48 4.99
C LEU A 199 -6.47 2.45 4.51
N LEU A 200 -7.38 2.11 5.42
CA LEU A 200 -8.83 2.00 5.18
C LEU A 200 -9.56 3.31 5.41
N SER A 201 -8.88 4.38 5.85
CA SER A 201 -9.44 5.74 5.90
C SER A 201 -9.88 6.07 4.49
N ALA A 202 -11.15 5.79 4.27
CA ALA A 202 -12.00 6.29 3.24
C ALA A 202 -12.07 7.83 3.46
N THR A 203 -12.38 8.66 2.46
CA THR A 203 -13.79 8.87 2.13
C THR A 203 -14.62 8.87 3.42
N SER A 204 -15.00 10.06 3.93
CA SER A 204 -15.98 10.38 4.98
C SER A 204 -16.45 9.27 5.98
N PRO A 205 -16.50 9.52 7.30
CA PRO A 205 -17.07 8.63 8.33
C PRO A 205 -18.51 8.14 8.12
N GLU A 206 -19.20 8.59 7.07
CA GLU A 206 -20.60 8.27 6.75
C GLU A 206 -20.77 7.02 5.86
N ASP A 207 -19.71 6.46 5.26
CA ASP A 207 -19.82 5.38 4.26
C ASP A 207 -19.51 3.96 4.79
N VAL A 208 -19.30 3.77 6.09
CA VAL A 208 -18.87 2.48 6.68
C VAL A 208 -19.95 1.39 6.60
N ASP A 209 -21.22 1.75 6.37
CA ASP A 209 -22.32 0.78 6.27
C ASP A 209 -22.61 0.28 4.83
N LYS A 210 -21.78 0.66 3.84
CA LYS A 210 -21.90 0.17 2.47
C LYS A 210 -20.53 -0.24 1.94
N SER A 211 -20.24 -1.54 2.01
CA SER A 211 -19.01 -2.20 1.53
C SER A 211 -18.71 -2.02 0.02
N GLU A 212 -19.39 -1.11 -0.69
CA GLU A 212 -19.27 -0.89 -2.13
C GLU A 212 -18.70 0.50 -2.51
N LYS A 213 -18.38 1.37 -1.55
CA LYS A 213 -17.92 2.76 -1.78
C LYS A 213 -16.49 3.07 -1.28
N LEU A 214 -15.69 2.04 -1.04
CA LEU A 214 -14.39 2.17 -0.36
C LEU A 214 -13.24 2.70 -1.23
N ILE A 215 -13.54 3.26 -2.41
CA ILE A 215 -12.56 4.00 -3.22
C ILE A 215 -13.05 5.43 -3.34
N VAL A 216 -12.25 6.37 -2.82
CA VAL A 216 -12.46 7.80 -3.04
C VAL A 216 -12.30 8.06 -4.54
N TYR A 217 -13.38 8.47 -5.19
CA TYR A 217 -13.33 9.17 -6.46
C TYR A 217 -13.18 10.65 -6.12
N THR A 218 -11.98 11.19 -6.29
CA THR A 218 -11.85 12.64 -6.51
C THR A 218 -12.13 12.94 -7.96
#